data_AF-A0A963G235-F1
#
_entry.id   AF-A0A963G235-F1
#
_cell.length_a   1.000
_cell.length_b   1.000
_cell.length_c   1.000
_cell.angle_alpha   90.00
_cell.angle_beta   90.00
_cell.angle_gamma   90.00
#
_symmetry.space_group_name_H-M   'P 1'
#
loop_
_entity.id
_entity.type
_entity.pdbx_description
1 polymer ?
#
loop_
_entity_poly.entity_id
_entity_poly.type
_entity_poly.pdbx_seq_one_letter_code
_entity_poly.pdbx_strand_id
1 'polypeptide(L)'
;MREHPKGDALLACARRLLRDQVLPALPAERKHALLMTLNAMSIAERQLANGDEPERVELGELQALLDDDQVTLADANRRLAGLIRAGYGDPGQARRSALVEQLREQGLRRLAESNPKVLPKAAR
;
A
#
# COMPACT_ATOMS: atom_id res chain seq x y z
N MET A 1 20.56 -3.86 -4.28
CA MET A 1 21.92 -3.95 -3.70
C MET A 1 22.26 -5.41 -3.49
N ARG A 2 23.45 -5.86 -3.90
CA ARG A 2 23.92 -7.25 -3.66
C ARG A 2 24.56 -7.42 -2.27
N GLU A 3 25.03 -6.32 -1.69
CA GLU A 3 25.66 -6.28 -0.37
C GLU A 3 24.64 -5.99 0.73
N HIS A 4 24.83 -6.62 1.89
CA HIS A 4 24.10 -6.31 3.12
C HIS A 4 24.80 -5.19 3.90
N PRO A 5 24.06 -4.37 4.68
CA PRO A 5 22.61 -4.38 4.86
C PRO A 5 21.84 -3.87 3.64
N LYS A 6 20.66 -4.45 3.40
CA LYS A 6 19.72 -4.00 2.35
C LYS A 6 19.10 -2.64 2.72
N GLY A 7 18.46 -1.99 1.74
CA GLY A 7 17.99 -0.61 1.86
C GLY A 7 16.92 -0.42 2.93
N ASP A 8 16.05 -1.42 3.09
CA ASP A 8 15.10 -1.56 4.19
C ASP A 8 15.80 -1.54 5.56
N ALA A 9 16.87 -2.32 5.74
CA ALA A 9 17.63 -2.39 6.99
C ALA A 9 18.38 -1.09 7.31
N LEU A 10 18.95 -0.42 6.30
CA LEU A 10 19.56 0.91 6.45
C LEU A 10 18.52 1.95 6.87
N LEU A 11 17.35 1.94 6.21
CA LEU A 11 16.26 2.86 6.52
C LEU A 11 15.67 2.62 7.92
N ALA A 12 15.52 1.35 8.31
CA ALA A 12 15.10 0.97 9.66
C ALA A 12 16.08 1.48 10.73
N CYS A 13 17.39 1.38 10.46
CA CYS A 13 18.43 1.92 11.34
C CYS A 13 18.32 3.44 11.49
N ALA A 14 18.25 4.17 10.38
CA ALA A 14 18.09 5.63 10.39
C ALA A 14 16.82 6.06 11.12
N ARG A 15 15.69 5.39 10.87
CA ARG A 15 14.41 5.67 11.52
C ARG A 15 14.48 5.47 13.04
N ARG A 16 15.19 4.43 13.50
CA ARG A 16 15.40 4.15 14.92
C ARG A 16 16.25 5.24 15.59
N LEU A 17 17.37 5.63 14.99
CA LEU A 17 18.21 6.72 15.50
C LEU A 17 17.41 8.03 15.60
N LEU A 18 16.66 8.38 14.56
CA LEU A 18 15.83 9.59 14.55
C LEU A 18 14.75 9.56 15.64
N ARG A 19 14.12 8.40 15.87
CA ARG A 19 13.09 8.24 16.91
C ARG A 19 13.67 8.27 18.32
N ASP A 20 14.75 7.56 18.56
CA ASP A 20 15.21 7.27 19.91
C ASP A 20 16.17 8.34 20.44
N GLN A 21 16.92 9.00 19.54
CA GLN A 21 17.93 10.00 19.91
C GLN A 21 17.55 11.42 19.50
N VAL A 22 17.04 11.62 18.28
CA VAL A 22 16.80 12.97 17.74
C VAL A 22 15.45 13.54 18.19
N LEU A 23 14.38 12.73 18.18
CA LEU A 23 13.04 13.19 18.56
C LEU A 23 12.94 13.70 20.02
N PRO A 24 13.56 13.06 21.03
CA PRO A 24 13.53 13.56 22.40
C PRO A 24 14.29 14.89 22.56
N ALA A 25 15.37 15.09 21.80
CA ALA A 25 16.23 16.26 21.87
C ALA A 25 15.69 17.48 21.09
N LEU A 26 14.66 17.31 20.27
CA LEU A 26 14.09 18.39 19.46
C LEU A 26 13.16 19.32 20.27
N PRO A 27 13.14 20.63 19.95
CA PRO A 27 12.10 21.56 20.41
C PRO A 27 10.70 21.09 20.00
N ALA A 28 9.69 21.41 20.80
CA ALA A 28 8.32 20.93 20.63
C ALA A 28 7.74 21.25 19.25
N GLU A 29 8.06 22.43 18.72
CA GLU A 29 7.58 22.96 17.44
C GLU A 29 8.04 22.10 16.25
N ARG A 30 9.16 21.39 16.40
CA ARG A 30 9.75 20.55 15.33
C ARG A 30 9.43 19.07 15.48
N LYS A 31 8.91 18.64 16.64
CA LYS A 31 8.58 17.22 16.90
C LYS A 31 7.53 16.68 15.93
N HIS A 32 6.52 17.49 15.61
CA HIS A 32 5.48 17.09 14.66
C HIS A 32 6.03 16.80 13.27
N ALA A 33 6.88 17.69 12.75
CA ALA A 33 7.53 17.50 11.45
C ALA A 33 8.37 16.21 11.42
N LEU A 34 9.16 15.94 12.48
CA LEU A 34 9.93 14.71 12.55
C LEU A 34 9.04 13.46 12.64
N LEU A 35 7.93 13.50 13.39
CA LEU A 35 6.98 12.39 13.45
C LEU A 35 6.35 12.08 12.09
N MET A 36 6.03 13.10 11.28
CA MET A 36 5.57 12.92 9.90
C MET A 36 6.63 12.25 9.04
N THR A 37 7.89 12.70 9.12
CA THR A 37 9.01 12.08 8.40
C THR A 37 9.21 10.62 8.82
N LEU A 38 9.19 10.32 10.11
CA LEU A 38 9.30 8.95 10.64
C LEU A 38 8.16 8.05 10.14
N ASN A 39 6.96 8.59 9.95
CA ASN A 39 5.83 7.86 9.38
C ASN A 39 6.06 7.56 7.89
N ALA A 40 6.47 8.56 7.10
CA ALA A 40 6.80 8.38 5.68
C ALA A 40 7.93 7.36 5.48
N MET A 41 9.00 7.43 6.29
CA MET A 41 10.07 6.43 6.28
C MET A 41 9.56 5.03 6.59
N SER A 42 8.60 4.88 7.49
CA SER A 42 8.02 3.58 7.82
C SER A 42 7.18 2.99 6.68
N ILE A 43 6.51 3.84 5.89
CA ILE A 43 5.81 3.41 4.66
C ILE A 43 6.83 2.93 3.63
N ALA A 44 7.88 3.72 3.37
CA ALA A 44 8.94 3.35 2.44
C ALA A 44 9.67 2.05 2.86
N GLU A 45 9.91 1.84 4.15
CA GLU A 45 10.48 0.59 4.70
C GLU A 45 9.63 -0.63 4.33
N ARG A 46 8.30 -0.54 4.44
CA ARG A 46 7.38 -1.63 4.05
C ARG A 46 7.36 -1.86 2.54
N GLN A 47 7.36 -0.79 1.74
CA GLN A 47 7.44 -0.90 0.28
C GLN A 47 8.75 -1.58 -0.16
N LEU A 48 9.88 -1.22 0.46
CA LEU A 48 11.17 -1.86 0.18
C LEU A 48 11.21 -3.33 0.62
N ALA A 49 10.56 -3.68 1.73
CA ALA A 49 10.49 -5.05 2.23
C ALA A 49 9.59 -5.95 1.35
N ASN A 50 8.44 -5.43 0.90
CA ASN A 50 7.50 -6.15 0.06
C ASN A 50 7.94 -6.21 -1.42
N GLY A 51 8.75 -5.23 -1.87
CA GLY A 51 9.08 -5.07 -3.28
C GLY A 51 7.84 -4.86 -4.14
N ASP A 52 7.91 -5.24 -5.42
CA ASP A 52 6.81 -5.06 -6.36
C ASP A 52 5.75 -6.18 -6.27
N GLU A 53 5.86 -7.10 -5.31
CA GLU A 53 4.95 -8.26 -5.21
C GLU A 53 3.48 -7.87 -5.03
N PRO A 54 3.11 -6.92 -4.15
CA PRO A 54 1.72 -6.50 -3.98
C PRO A 54 1.14 -5.89 -5.27
N GLU A 55 1.95 -5.11 -5.98
CA GLU A 55 1.58 -4.45 -7.23
C GLU A 55 1.45 -5.47 -8.38
N ARG A 56 2.30 -6.50 -8.42
CA ARG A 56 2.19 -7.63 -9.37
C ARG A 56 0.93 -8.45 -9.14
N VAL A 57 0.61 -8.76 -7.88
CA VAL A 57 -0.63 -9.48 -7.53
C VAL A 57 -1.86 -8.66 -7.91
N GLU A 58 -1.88 -7.37 -7.58
CA GLU A 58 -2.99 -6.48 -7.96
C GLU A 58 -3.14 -6.39 -9.48
N LEU A 59 -2.02 -6.28 -10.22
CA LEU A 59 -2.04 -6.25 -11.67
C LEU A 59 -2.64 -7.53 -12.26
N GLY A 60 -2.18 -8.71 -11.83
CA GLY A 60 -2.69 -9.99 -12.33
C GLY A 60 -4.19 -10.18 -12.09
N GLU A 61 -4.68 -9.77 -10.92
CA GLU A 61 -6.13 -9.79 -10.61
C GLU A 61 -6.93 -8.86 -11.53
N LEU A 62 -6.40 -7.68 -11.82
CA LEU A 62 -7.06 -6.71 -12.69
C LEU A 62 -7.01 -7.13 -14.17
N GLN A 63 -5.89 -7.70 -14.61
CA GLN A 63 -5.74 -8.27 -15.96
C GLN A 63 -6.74 -9.40 -16.20
N ALA A 64 -6.91 -10.30 -15.22
CA ALA A 64 -7.92 -11.36 -15.27
C ALA A 64 -9.35 -10.81 -15.25
N LEU A 65 -9.63 -9.76 -14.47
CA LEU A 65 -10.96 -9.13 -14.41
C LEU A 65 -11.33 -8.41 -15.72
N LEU A 66 -10.34 -7.79 -16.36
CA LEU A 66 -10.52 -6.98 -17.57
C LEU A 66 -10.36 -7.78 -18.86
N ASP A 67 -9.93 -9.04 -18.76
CA ASP A 67 -9.55 -9.91 -19.88
C ASP A 67 -8.54 -9.23 -20.80
N ASP A 68 -7.49 -8.66 -20.19
CA ASP A 68 -6.47 -7.85 -20.86
C ASP A 68 -5.14 -8.01 -20.11
N ASP A 69 -4.19 -8.74 -20.71
CA ASP A 69 -2.89 -9.07 -20.10
C ASP A 69 -1.80 -8.02 -20.38
N GLN A 70 -2.07 -7.03 -21.23
CA GLN A 70 -1.11 -5.98 -21.60
C GLN A 70 -1.36 -4.66 -20.86
N VAL A 71 -2.49 -4.53 -20.18
CA VAL A 71 -2.83 -3.31 -19.45
C VAL A 71 -1.85 -3.07 -18.29
N THR A 72 -1.48 -1.80 -18.07
CA THR A 72 -0.70 -1.40 -16.89
C THR A 72 -1.59 -1.31 -15.66
N LEU A 73 -1.01 -1.35 -14.45
CA LEU A 73 -1.78 -1.20 -13.21
C LEU A 73 -2.61 0.09 -13.18
N ALA A 74 -2.04 1.19 -13.68
CA ALA A 74 -2.69 2.49 -13.72
C ALA A 74 -3.84 2.52 -14.75
N ASP A 75 -3.64 1.94 -15.94
CA ASP A 75 -4.69 1.83 -16.96
C ASP A 75 -5.82 0.91 -16.51
N ALA A 76 -5.48 -0.21 -15.88
CA ALA A 76 -6.43 -1.19 -15.38
C ALA A 76 -7.35 -0.58 -14.32
N ASN A 77 -6.77 0.15 -13.37
CA ASN A 77 -7.52 0.90 -12.37
C ASN A 77 -8.44 1.97 -13.00
N ARG A 78 -7.97 2.71 -14.01
CA ARG A 78 -8.80 3.68 -14.74
C ARG A 78 -9.97 3.01 -15.46
N ARG A 79 -9.73 1.90 -16.14
CA ARG A 79 -10.75 1.14 -16.86
C ARG A 79 -11.78 0.54 -15.93
N LEU A 80 -11.35 -0.05 -14.81
CA LEU A 80 -12.24 -0.56 -13.77
C LEU A 80 -13.13 0.55 -13.19
N ALA A 81 -12.56 1.72 -12.90
CA ALA A 81 -13.34 2.89 -12.45
C ALA A 81 -14.34 3.39 -13.52
N GLY A 82 -14.02 3.23 -14.81
CA GLY A 82 -14.95 3.47 -15.91
C GLY A 82 -16.10 2.46 -15.92
N LEU A 83 -15.80 1.17 -15.80
CA LEU A 83 -16.78 0.09 -15.75
C LEU A 83 -17.75 0.27 -14.57
N ILE A 84 -17.24 0.54 -13.37
CA ILE A 84 -18.07 0.77 -12.18
C ILE A 84 -19.03 1.94 -12.41
N ARG A 85 -18.56 3.05 -12.99
CA ARG A 85 -19.41 4.21 -13.32
C ARG A 85 -20.43 3.92 -14.42
N ALA A 86 -20.15 2.96 -15.30
CA ALA A 86 -21.08 2.47 -16.31
C ALA A 86 -22.10 1.44 -15.75
N GLY A 87 -22.09 1.21 -14.43
CA GLY A 87 -23.00 0.30 -13.74
C GLY A 87 -22.47 -1.12 -13.59
N TYR A 88 -21.20 -1.40 -13.93
CA TYR A 88 -20.61 -2.71 -13.67
C TYR A 88 -20.59 -2.99 -12.15
N GLY A 89 -21.30 -4.04 -11.74
CA GLY A 89 -21.48 -4.38 -10.32
C GLY A 89 -22.63 -3.65 -9.62
N ASP A 90 -23.56 -3.04 -10.36
CA ASP A 90 -24.80 -2.49 -9.80
C ASP A 90 -25.66 -3.55 -9.09
N PRO A 91 -26.59 -3.15 -8.19
CA PRO A 91 -27.51 -4.07 -7.53
C PRO A 91 -28.24 -4.98 -8.53
N GLY A 92 -28.25 -6.28 -8.24
CA GLY A 92 -28.87 -7.29 -9.11
C GLY A 92 -27.93 -7.90 -10.15
N GLN A 93 -26.70 -7.39 -10.32
CA GLN A 93 -25.72 -8.03 -11.20
C GLN A 93 -25.03 -9.22 -10.51
N ALA A 94 -24.92 -10.34 -11.23
CA ALA A 94 -24.26 -11.55 -10.75
C ALA A 94 -22.80 -11.32 -10.29
N ARG A 95 -22.11 -10.35 -10.91
CA ARG A 95 -20.69 -10.06 -10.63
C ARG A 95 -20.46 -9.08 -9.48
N ARG A 96 -21.52 -8.48 -8.91
CA ARG A 96 -21.42 -7.46 -7.87
C ARG A 96 -20.63 -7.94 -6.65
N SER A 97 -21.00 -9.10 -6.10
CA SER A 97 -20.37 -9.60 -4.87
C SER A 97 -18.87 -9.85 -5.08
N ALA A 98 -18.50 -10.51 -6.17
CA ALA A 98 -17.09 -10.75 -6.50
C ALA A 98 -16.30 -9.45 -6.67
N LEU A 99 -16.88 -8.45 -7.36
CA LEU A 99 -16.26 -7.14 -7.52
C LEU A 99 -16.04 -6.42 -6.18
N VAL A 100 -17.06 -6.42 -5.31
CA VAL A 100 -16.98 -5.75 -4.00
C VAL A 100 -15.94 -6.42 -3.11
N GLU A 101 -15.90 -7.75 -3.07
CA GLU A 101 -14.88 -8.48 -2.30
C GLU A 101 -13.47 -8.20 -2.84
N GLN A 102 -13.28 -8.19 -4.16
CA GLN A 102 -11.98 -7.85 -4.76
C GLN A 102 -11.53 -6.43 -4.39
N LEU A 103 -12.41 -5.44 -4.52
CA LEU A 103 -12.10 -4.04 -4.14
C LEU A 103 -11.78 -3.91 -2.64
N ARG A 104 -12.48 -4.69 -1.80
CA ARG A 104 -12.23 -4.74 -0.36
C ARG A 104 -10.84 -5.29 -0.07
N GLU A 105 -10.48 -6.43 -0.64
CA GLU A 105 -9.15 -7.05 -0.46
C GLU A 105 -8.01 -6.14 -0.94
N GLN A 106 -8.19 -5.48 -2.09
CA GLN A 106 -7.23 -4.49 -2.58
C GLN A 106 -7.08 -3.31 -1.60
N GLY A 107 -8.20 -2.80 -1.07
CA GLY A 107 -8.19 -1.75 -0.06
C GLY A 107 -7.46 -2.16 1.23
N LEU A 108 -7.66 -3.39 1.69
CA LEU A 108 -6.99 -3.93 2.87
C LEU A 108 -5.46 -4.05 2.66
N ARG A 109 -5.02 -4.54 1.49
CA ARG A 109 -3.60 -4.61 1.12
C ARG A 109 -2.93 -3.23 1.14
N ARG A 110 -3.54 -2.23 0.49
CA ARG A 110 -3.04 -0.85 0.47
C ARG A 110 -3.04 -0.21 1.86
N LEU A 111 -3.98 -0.56 2.72
CA LEU A 111 -4.02 -0.13 4.12
C LEU A 111 -2.90 -0.78 4.95
N ALA A 112 -2.56 -2.04 4.71
CA ALA A 112 -1.45 -2.71 5.39
C ALA A 112 -0.11 -2.02 5.11
N GLU A 113 0.06 -1.47 3.91
CA GLU A 113 1.26 -0.72 3.51
C GLU A 113 1.26 0.72 4.03
N SER A 114 0.15 1.44 3.89
CA SER A 114 0.09 2.87 4.25
C SER A 114 -0.12 3.09 5.75
N ASN A 115 -0.99 2.31 6.39
CA ASN A 115 -1.37 2.49 7.78
C ASN A 115 -1.91 1.19 8.42
N PRO A 116 -1.05 0.19 8.70
CA PRO A 116 -1.48 -1.11 9.22
C PRO A 116 -2.17 -1.02 10.60
N LYS A 117 -2.01 0.10 11.32
CA LYS A 117 -2.59 0.31 12.66
C LYS A 117 -4.11 0.39 12.66
N VAL A 118 -4.73 0.68 11.51
CA VAL A 118 -6.20 0.73 11.39
C VAL A 118 -6.81 -0.64 11.08
N LEU A 119 -5.99 -1.61 10.67
CA LEU A 119 -6.44 -2.97 10.42
C LEU A 119 -6.61 -3.74 11.74
N PRO A 120 -7.64 -4.59 11.87
CA PRO A 120 -7.78 -5.52 13.00
C PRO A 120 -6.53 -6.39 13.13
N LYS A 121 -6.17 -6.82 14.35
CA LYS A 121 -5.00 -7.68 14.57
C LYS A 121 -5.02 -9.00 13.77
N ALA A 122 -6.20 -9.48 13.36
CA ALA A 122 -6.36 -10.68 12.56
C ALA A 122 -6.11 -10.47 11.04
N ALA A 123 -5.94 -9.22 10.60
CA ALA A 123 -5.70 -8.83 9.21
C ALA A 123 -4.34 -8.11 9.02
N ARG A 124 -3.43 -8.29 9.99
CA ARG A 124 -2.05 -7.75 9.97
C ARG A 124 -1.05 -8.88 9.84
#